data_AF-A0A938SYC4-F1
#
_entry.id   AF-A0A938SYC4-F1
#
_cell.length_a   1.000
_cell.length_b   1.000
_cell.length_c   1.000
_cell.angle_alpha   90.00
_cell.angle_beta   90.00
_cell.angle_gamma   90.00
#
_symmetry.space_group_name_H-M   'P 1'
#
loop_
_entity.id
_entity.type
_entity.pdbx_description
1 polymer ?
#
loop_
_entity_poly.entity_id
_entity_poly.type
_entity_poly.pdbx_seq_one_letter_code
_entity_poly.pdbx_strand_id
1 'polypeptide(L)' 'MKPTINRVASVPMTALLCCPQCYRLISYDRGQSLVQCHACGATVKGQDLSPSFDSSAPLA' A
#
# COMPACT_ATOMS: atom_id res chain seq x y z
N MET A 1 -33.25 -20.98 -12.49
CA MET A 1 -32.74 -19.61 -12.73
C MET A 1 -31.39 -19.48 -12.05
N LYS A 2 -30.35 -19.07 -12.76
CA LYS A 2 -28.98 -18.97 -12.25
C LYS A 2 -28.72 -17.51 -11.83
N PRO A 3 -28.24 -17.22 -10.61
CA PRO A 3 -28.02 -15.84 -10.19
C PRO A 3 -26.88 -15.21 -11.00
N THR A 4 -27.18 -14.11 -11.69
CA THR A 4 -26.19 -13.32 -12.42
C THR A 4 -25.47 -12.41 -11.43
N ILE A 5 -24.19 -12.67 -11.17
CA ILE A 5 -23.34 -11.81 -10.35
C ILE A 5 -23.00 -10.56 -11.18
N ASN A 6 -23.71 -9.46 -10.94
CA ASN A 6 -23.56 -8.21 -11.71
C ASN A 6 -22.56 -7.21 -11.10
N ARG A 7 -21.97 -7.49 -9.93
CA ARG A 7 -21.03 -6.59 -9.27
C ARG A 7 -19.92 -7.38 -8.59
N VAL A 8 -18.73 -7.32 -9.16
CA VAL A 8 -17.49 -7.67 -8.47
C VAL A 8 -17.00 -6.38 -7.81
N ALA A 9 -17.02 -6.31 -6.49
CA ALA A 9 -16.37 -5.21 -5.78
C ALA A 9 -14.85 -5.43 -5.87
N SER A 10 -14.15 -4.55 -6.58
CA SER A 10 -12.69 -4.53 -6.55
C SER A 10 -12.25 -3.96 -5.22
N VAL A 11 -11.65 -4.80 -4.36
CA VAL A 11 -11.00 -4.33 -3.13
C VAL A 11 -9.70 -3.62 -3.54
N PRO A 12 -9.53 -2.31 -3.27
CA PRO A 12 -8.27 -1.64 -3.58
C PRO A 12 -7.14 -2.29 -2.78
N MET A 13 -6.09 -2.73 -3.47
CA MET A 13 -4.88 -3.26 -2.83
C MET A 13 -4.14 -2.12 -2.17
N THR A 14 -4.37 -1.93 -0.88
CA THR A 14 -3.61 -0.98 -0.07
C THR A 14 -2.25 -1.57 0.33
N ALA A 15 -1.22 -0.72 0.36
CA ALA A 15 0.12 -1.03 0.81
C ALA A 15 0.54 -0.05 1.91
N LEU A 16 1.58 -0.43 2.65
CA LEU A 16 2.16 0.37 3.73
C LEU A 16 3.57 0.82 3.34
N LEU A 17 3.86 2.09 3.60
CA LEU A 17 5.11 2.76 3.26
C LEU A 17 5.58 3.56 4.48
N CYS A 18 6.87 3.57 4.78
CA CYS A 18 7.41 4.44 5.82
C CYS A 18 7.87 5.78 5.23
N CYS A 19 7.39 6.90 5.76
CA CYS A 19 7.82 8.23 5.33
C CYS A 19 9.29 8.45 5.70
N PRO A 20 10.19 8.78 4.75
CA PRO A 20 11.61 8.99 5.05
C PRO A 20 11.88 10.27 5.87
N GLN A 21 10.93 11.20 5.96
CA GLN A 21 11.11 12.46 6.69
C GLN A 21 10.69 12.38 8.16
N CYS A 22 9.57 11.71 8.45
CA CYS A 22 9.00 11.68 9.79
C CYS A 22 8.83 10.25 10.35
N TYR A 23 9.28 9.24 9.60
CA TYR A 23 9.23 7.82 9.96
C TYR A 23 7.83 7.31 10.35
N ARG A 24 6.79 7.99 9.85
CA ARG A 24 5.39 7.58 10.02
C ARG A 24 5.00 6.62 8.90
N LEU A 25 4.20 5.61 9.26
CA LEU A 25 3.55 4.75 8.28
C LEU A 25 2.49 5.51 7.49
N ILE A 26 2.44 5.23 6.20
CA ILE A 26 1.47 5.76 5.24
C ILE A 26 0.79 4.56 4.58
N SER A 27 -0.55 4.53 4.62
CA SER A 27 -1.35 3.61 3.82
C SER A 27 -1.65 4.25 2.47
N TYR A 28 -1.36 3.54 1.38
CA TYR A 28 -1.61 4.05 0.04
C TYR A 28 -2.16 2.96 -0.87
N ASP A 29 -2.83 3.36 -1.94
CA ASP A 29 -3.25 2.43 -2.99
C ASP A 29 -2.03 2.09 -3.86
N ARG A 30 -1.76 0.81 -4.12
CA ARG A 30 -0.64 0.37 -4.98
C ARG A 30 -0.66 0.97 -6.39
N GLY A 31 -1.81 1.47 -6.86
CA GLY A 31 -1.91 2.21 -8.11
C GLY A 31 -1.30 3.62 -8.08
N GLN A 32 -0.98 4.16 -6.90
CA GLN A 32 -0.44 5.51 -6.75
C GLN A 32 1.09 5.51 -6.79
N SER A 33 1.66 6.24 -7.76
CA SER A 33 3.11 6.43 -7.89
C SER A 33 3.67 7.44 -6.90
N LEU A 34 2.85 8.39 -6.44
CA LEU A 34 3.18 9.45 -5.50
C LEU A 34 2.14 9.49 -4.39
N VAL A 35 2.62 9.53 -3.16
CA VAL A 35 1.80 9.50 -1.95
C VAL A 35 2.24 10.63 -1.04
N GLN A 36 1.28 11.43 -0.57
CA GLN A 36 1.57 12.49 0.39
C GLN A 36 1.49 11.96 1.83
N CYS A 37 2.50 12.24 2.64
CA CYS A 37 2.49 11.92 4.05
C CYS A 37 1.56 12.88 4.80
N HIS A 38 0.53 12.35 5.45
CA HIS A 38 -0.39 13.16 6.27
C HIS A 38 0.27 13.81 7.49
N ALA A 39 1.39 13.27 7.98
CA ALA A 39 2.04 13.76 9.19
C ALA A 39 2.94 14.98 8.93
N CYS A 40 3.74 14.96 7.85
CA CYS A 40 4.70 16.03 7.56
C CYS A 40 4.45 16.74 6.22
N GLY A 41 3.47 16.30 5.43
CA GLY A 41 3.14 16.87 4.12
C GLY A 41 4.08 16.46 2.98
N ALA A 42 5.13 15.67 3.26
CA ALA A 42 6.11 15.25 2.27
C ALA A 42 5.53 14.29 1.23
N THR A 43 5.90 14.48 -0.03
CA THR A 43 5.54 13.54 -1.11
C THR A 43 6.59 12.44 -1.21
N VAL A 44 6.15 11.19 -1.22
CA VAL A 44 6.99 10.00 -1.28
C VAL A 44 6.57 9.15 -2.47
N LYS A 45 7.53 8.52 -3.15
CA LYS A 45 7.23 7.63 -4.28
C LYS A 45 6.81 6.25 -3.77
N GLY A 46 5.63 5.79 -4.17
CA GLY A 46 5.06 4.51 -3.78
C GLY A 46 5.80 3.28 -4.34
N GLN A 47 6.72 3.47 -5.29
CA GLN A 47 7.55 2.43 -5.91
C GLN A 47 8.96 2.29 -5.31
N ASP A 48 9.43 3.24 -4.48
CA ASP A 48 10.83 3.27 -4.02
C ASP A 48 11.10 2.34 -2.81
N LEU A 49 10.06 1.76 -2.21
CA LEU A 49 10.24 0.72 -1.22
C LEU A 49 9.90 -0.62 -1.86
N SER A 50 10.94 -1.41 -2.13
CA SER A 50 10.77 -2.85 -2.32
C SER A 50 9.82 -3.39 -1.26
N PRO A 51 8.94 -4.35 -1.58
CA PRO A 51 8.12 -5.05 -0.58
C PRO A 51 9.01 -5.94 0.28
N SER A 52 9.97 -5.37 1.01
CA SER A 52 10.80 -6.05 2.00
C SER A 52 10.10 -6.07 3.36
N PHE A 53 8.84 -6.53 3.35
CA PHE A 53 8.18 -7.12 4.51
C PHE A 53 7.43 -8.37 4.05
N ASP A 54 8.10 -9.21 3.27
CA ASP A 54 7.76 -10.63 3.28
C ASP A 54 8.32 -11.18 4.59
N SER A 55 7.52 -11.10 5.67
CA SER A 55 7.79 -11.79 6.94
C SER A 55 7.56 -13.30 6.81
N SER A 56 8.11 -13.87 5.73
CA SER A 56 8.17 -15.30 5.45
C SER A 56 9.63 -15.75 5.59
N ALA A 57 10.29 -15.37 6.69
CA ALA A 57 11.51 -16.06 7.11
C ALA A 57 11.06 -17.30 7.91
N PRO A 58 11.25 -18.54 7.41
CA PRO A 58 11.09 -19.70 8.26
C PRO A 58 12.16 -19.60 9.36
N LEU A 59 11.73 -19.63 10.62
CA LEU A 59 12.63 -19.93 11.73
C LEU A 59 13.24 -21.30 11.45
N ALA A 60 14.52 -21.30 11.08
CA ALA A 60 15.37 -22.49 11.05
C ALA A 60 16.18 -22.55 12.36
#